data_AF-A0A0F9ETG0-F1
#
_entry.id   AF-A0A0F9ETG0-F1
#
_cell.length_a   1.000
_cell.length_b   1.000
_cell.length_c   1.000
_cell.angle_alpha   90.00
_cell.angle_beta   90.00
_cell.angle_gamma   90.00
#
_symmetry.space_group_name_H-M   'P 1'
#
loop_
_entity.id
_entity.type
_entity.pdbx_description
1 polymer ?
#
loop_
_entity_poly.entity_id
_entity_poly.type
_entity_poly.pdbx_seq_one_letter_code
_entity_poly.pdbx_strand_id
1 'polypeptide(L)'
;PRYSGTADGIDFYLLRNSSAGLMDYGVVEEGGVRDVSMVVAIAPGDELYMAVGARVDDITDGTLVGLTFRVVYPDTPPVADTNGPYTVYPGDPLILDASDSTDVNDDIVSYEWDLNDDGVFETDASGNAFFSVPYASLTALGLSVGHMDDIRLLVTDSVGFQDTDSGTLRIVPEPTTLALLLGAGAALLTRRKRRG
;
A
#
# COMPACT_ATOMS: atom_id res chain seq x y z
N PRO A 1 -2.14 11.85 33.58
CA PRO A 1 -2.81 12.84 34.45
C PRO A 1 -4.33 12.73 34.30
N ARG A 2 -5.06 12.66 35.42
CA ARG A 2 -6.53 12.73 35.43
C ARG A 2 -6.91 14.20 35.39
N TYR A 3 -7.73 14.60 34.42
CA TYR A 3 -8.38 15.91 34.42
C TYR A 3 -9.84 15.71 34.79
N SER A 4 -10.29 16.46 35.78
CA SER A 4 -11.65 16.44 36.29
C SER A 4 -12.17 17.87 36.39
N GLY A 5 -13.40 18.08 35.93
CA GLY A 5 -14.13 19.34 36.07
C GLY A 5 -15.60 19.06 36.31
N THR A 6 -16.26 19.96 37.02
CA THR A 6 -17.68 19.91 37.36
C THR A 6 -18.41 21.05 36.67
N ALA A 7 -19.45 20.72 35.90
CA ALA A 7 -20.43 21.67 35.37
C ALA A 7 -21.83 21.11 35.61
N ASP A 8 -22.68 21.86 36.32
CA ASP A 8 -24.08 21.51 36.66
C ASP A 8 -24.32 20.05 37.03
N GLY A 9 -23.55 19.53 37.99
CA GLY A 9 -23.77 18.18 38.50
C GLY A 9 -23.30 17.07 37.57
N ILE A 10 -22.60 17.34 36.46
CA ILE A 10 -21.97 16.33 35.62
C ILE A 10 -20.45 16.35 35.83
N ASP A 11 -19.92 15.21 36.29
CA ASP A 11 -18.48 15.00 36.48
C ASP A 11 -17.87 14.42 35.19
N PHE A 12 -16.93 15.13 34.57
CA PHE A 12 -16.19 14.63 33.41
C PHE A 12 -14.84 14.05 33.85
N TYR A 13 -14.49 12.86 33.36
CA TYR A 13 -13.21 12.20 33.60
C TYR A 13 -12.54 11.83 32.28
N LEU A 14 -11.39 12.44 31.99
CA LEU A 14 -10.56 12.05 30.85
C LEU A 14 -9.36 11.22 31.31
N LEU A 15 -9.22 10.02 30.76
CA LEU A 15 -8.02 9.19 30.90
C LEU A 15 -7.13 9.44 29.70
N ARG A 16 -5.91 9.94 29.94
CA ARG A 16 -4.92 10.25 28.89
C ARG A 16 -4.15 8.97 28.51
N ASN A 17 -4.03 8.67 27.21
CA ASN A 17 -2.90 7.89 26.67
C ASN A 17 -1.78 8.86 26.22
N SER A 18 -0.53 8.42 26.26
CA SER A 18 0.68 9.24 26.48
C SER A 18 1.17 10.17 25.36
N SER A 19 0.45 10.37 24.24
CA SER A 19 0.95 11.14 23.07
C SER A 19 0.19 12.44 22.70
N ALA A 20 -1.05 12.68 23.14
CA ALA A 20 -1.84 13.82 22.63
C ALA A 20 -1.57 15.16 23.34
N GLY A 21 -1.24 16.20 22.57
CA GLY A 21 -1.00 17.59 23.01
C GLY A 21 -2.21 18.51 22.91
N LEU A 22 -2.33 19.43 23.89
CA LEU A 22 -3.31 20.52 24.11
C LEU A 22 -4.80 20.17 23.95
N MET A 23 -5.50 20.15 25.09
CA MET A 23 -6.96 20.16 25.18
C MET A 23 -7.41 21.56 25.59
N ASP A 24 -8.25 22.20 24.77
CA ASP A 24 -9.00 23.40 25.13
C ASP A 24 -10.46 23.00 25.44
N TYR A 25 -11.03 23.52 26.51
CA TYR A 25 -12.41 23.27 26.94
C TYR A 25 -13.14 24.60 27.05
N GLY A 26 -14.28 24.71 26.37
CA GLY A 26 -15.16 25.87 26.44
C GLY A 26 -16.61 25.45 26.68
N VAL A 27 -17.30 26.21 27.52
CA VAL A 27 -18.76 26.13 27.68
C VAL A 27 -19.35 27.25 26.82
N VAL A 28 -20.22 26.91 25.88
CA VAL A 28 -21.02 27.89 25.13
C VAL A 28 -22.44 27.84 25.65
N GLU A 29 -22.96 28.98 26.07
CA GLU A 29 -24.39 29.14 26.37
C GLU A 29 -25.09 29.79 25.17
N GLU A 30 -25.97 29.05 24.50
CA GLU A 30 -26.89 29.60 23.51
C GLU A 30 -28.30 29.08 23.79
N GLY A 31 -29.25 29.99 24.05
CA GLY A 31 -30.67 29.64 24.17
C GLY A 31 -31.06 28.67 25.31
N GLY A 32 -30.22 28.50 26.34
CA GLY A 32 -30.48 27.57 27.46
C GLY A 32 -30.04 26.12 27.20
N VAL A 33 -29.44 25.84 26.04
CA VAL A 33 -28.68 24.62 25.78
C VAL A 33 -27.21 24.91 26.07
N ARG A 34 -26.58 24.07 26.89
CA ARG A 34 -25.14 24.15 27.20
C ARG A 34 -24.43 23.04 26.42
N ASP A 35 -23.78 23.42 25.33
CA ASP A 35 -22.99 22.47 24.54
C ASP A 35 -21.58 22.36 25.12
N VAL A 36 -21.15 21.13 25.38
CA VAL A 36 -19.77 20.80 25.75
C VAL A 36 -19.03 20.43 24.47
N SER A 37 -18.13 21.31 24.03
CA SER A 37 -17.25 21.06 22.90
C SER A 37 -15.87 20.67 23.39
N MET A 38 -15.35 19.54 22.90
CA MET A 38 -13.98 19.10 23.14
C MET A 38 -13.29 18.91 21.79
N VAL A 39 -12.16 19.61 21.60
CA VAL A 39 -11.29 19.43 20.45
C VAL A 39 -10.08 18.62 20.90
N VAL A 40 -9.89 17.45 20.28
CA VAL A 40 -8.72 16.61 20.51
C VAL A 40 -7.97 16.48 19.19
N ALA A 41 -6.70 16.87 19.19
CA ALA A 41 -5.78 16.55 18.11
C ALA A 41 -5.15 15.19 18.40
N ILE A 42 -5.30 14.25 17.49
CA ILE A 42 -4.65 12.93 17.53
C ILE A 42 -3.85 12.74 16.24
N ALA A 43 -2.74 12.01 16.32
CA ALA A 43 -1.89 11.75 15.16
C ALA A 43 -2.51 10.64 14.28
N PRO A 44 -2.14 10.53 12.99
CA PRO A 44 -2.45 9.36 12.18
C PRO A 44 -1.99 8.08 12.91
N GLY A 45 -2.87 7.06 12.98
CA GLY A 45 -2.62 5.81 13.70
C GLY A 45 -2.89 5.82 15.22
N ASP A 46 -3.20 6.97 15.84
CA ASP A 46 -3.54 7.02 17.27
C ASP A 46 -5.02 6.65 17.52
N GLU A 47 -5.26 5.77 18.51
CA GLU A 47 -6.61 5.49 19.01
C GLU A 47 -7.04 6.47 20.12
N LEU A 48 -8.21 7.09 19.97
CA LEU A 48 -8.82 7.92 21.03
C LEU A 48 -9.93 7.16 21.75
N TYR A 49 -9.73 6.93 23.06
CA TYR A 49 -10.76 6.45 23.97
C TYR A 49 -11.35 7.62 24.74
N MET A 50 -12.62 7.95 24.49
CA MET A 50 -13.39 8.92 25.26
C MET A 50 -14.41 8.21 26.15
N ALA A 51 -14.38 8.50 27.45
CA ALA A 51 -15.44 8.14 28.38
C ALA A 51 -16.23 9.41 28.72
N VAL A 52 -17.50 9.46 28.34
CA VAL A 52 -18.42 10.52 28.78
C VAL A 52 -19.28 9.92 29.89
N GLY A 53 -19.16 10.48 31.09
CA GLY A 53 -20.08 10.19 32.18
C GLY A 53 -21.17 11.26 32.18
N ALA A 54 -22.42 10.87 31.94
CA ALA A 54 -23.56 11.73 32.26
C ALA A 54 -24.05 11.35 33.66
N ARG A 55 -24.17 12.34 34.56
CA ARG A 55 -25.02 12.18 35.74
C ARG A 55 -26.45 12.50 35.30
N VAL A 56 -27.32 11.51 35.38
CA VAL A 56 -28.76 11.69 35.18
C VAL A 56 -29.36 11.87 36.58
N ASP A 57 -29.83 13.07 36.89
CA ASP A 57 -30.41 13.39 38.21
C ASP A 57 -31.80 12.74 38.45
N ASP A 58 -32.22 11.80 37.60
CA ASP A 58 -33.41 10.95 37.76
C ASP A 58 -33.08 9.45 37.71
N ILE A 59 -31.87 9.08 38.13
CA ILE A 59 -31.48 7.70 38.43
C ILE A 59 -30.97 7.69 39.88
N THR A 60 -31.83 7.28 40.80
CA THR A 60 -31.70 7.44 42.27
C THR A 60 -30.53 6.70 42.94
N ASP A 61 -29.60 6.10 42.20
CA ASP A 61 -28.50 5.29 42.74
C ASP A 61 -27.09 5.77 42.33
N GLY A 62 -26.97 6.92 41.65
CA GLY A 62 -25.66 7.46 41.28
C GLY A 62 -24.89 6.58 40.28
N THR A 63 -25.60 5.71 39.55
CA THR A 63 -25.01 4.85 38.54
C THR A 63 -24.44 5.69 37.40
N LEU A 64 -23.12 5.60 37.21
CA LEU A 64 -22.46 6.13 36.02
C LEU A 64 -22.78 5.22 34.83
N VAL A 65 -23.48 5.76 33.83
CA VAL A 65 -23.59 5.12 32.52
C VAL A 65 -22.40 5.59 31.70
N GLY A 66 -21.42 4.70 31.50
CA GLY A 66 -20.29 4.98 30.62
C GLY A 66 -20.71 4.83 29.16
N LEU A 67 -20.61 5.90 28.38
CA LEU A 67 -20.67 5.82 26.92
C LEU A 67 -19.26 5.67 26.38
N THR A 68 -19.03 4.67 25.54
CA THR A 68 -17.79 4.50 24.78
C THR A 68 -17.99 5.07 23.37
N PHE A 69 -17.16 6.05 23.01
CA PHE A 69 -17.04 6.51 21.63
C PHE A 69 -15.74 5.96 21.05
N ARG A 70 -15.83 5.29 19.89
CA ARG A 70 -14.67 4.92 19.09
C ARG A 70 -14.55 5.94 17.97
N VAL A 71 -13.48 6.74 18.01
CA VAL A 71 -13.10 7.55 16.84
C VAL A 71 -12.41 6.60 15.88
N VAL A 72 -13.03 6.39 14.72
CA VAL A 72 -12.44 5.63 13.61
C VAL A 72 -11.97 6.66 12.60
N TYR A 73 -10.67 6.68 12.32
CA TYR A 73 -10.19 7.40 11.16
C TYR A 73 -10.71 6.72 9.89
N PRO A 74 -11.22 7.48 8.90
CA PRO A 74 -11.42 6.93 7.59
C PRO A 74 -10.04 6.61 7.05
N ASP A 75 -9.69 5.33 7.14
CA ASP A 75 -8.50 4.83 6.51
C ASP A 75 -8.69 4.84 4.99
N THR A 76 -7.63 5.15 4.26
CA THR A 76 -7.63 5.20 2.81
C THR A 76 -6.93 3.96 2.29
N PRO A 77 -7.50 3.22 1.32
CA PRO A 77 -6.81 2.13 0.67
C PRO A 77 -5.43 2.57 0.14
N PRO A 78 -4.48 1.62 0.00
CA PRO A 78 -3.22 1.90 -0.65
C PRO A 78 -3.44 2.37 -2.10
N VAL A 79 -2.42 2.95 -2.71
CA VAL A 79 -2.35 3.27 -4.13
C VAL A 79 -1.32 2.35 -4.76
N ALA A 80 -1.77 1.43 -5.61
CA ALA A 80 -0.90 0.52 -6.33
C ALA A 80 -0.23 1.23 -7.53
N ASP A 81 1.05 0.96 -7.75
CA ASP A 81 1.78 1.40 -8.94
C ASP A 81 2.64 0.24 -9.44
N THR A 82 2.37 -0.20 -10.68
CA THR A 82 3.09 -1.29 -11.34
C THR A 82 4.47 -0.90 -11.84
N ASN A 83 4.87 0.38 -11.85
CA ASN A 83 6.12 0.90 -12.43
C ASN A 83 6.43 0.40 -13.86
N GLY A 84 5.40 -0.08 -14.57
CA GLY A 84 5.51 -0.59 -15.93
C GLY A 84 5.67 0.52 -16.99
N PRO A 85 5.81 0.16 -18.26
CA PRO A 85 5.73 -1.19 -18.84
C PRO A 85 7.05 -1.98 -18.74
N TYR A 86 6.94 -3.31 -18.83
CA TYR A 86 8.05 -4.25 -18.76
C TYR A 86 8.46 -4.79 -20.13
N THR A 87 9.76 -5.05 -20.30
CA THR A 87 10.31 -5.76 -21.46
C THR A 87 11.33 -6.78 -20.99
N VAL A 88 11.19 -8.02 -21.46
CA VAL A 88 12.08 -9.14 -21.09
C VAL A 88 12.56 -9.87 -22.35
N TYR A 89 13.77 -10.44 -22.29
CA TYR A 89 14.31 -11.30 -23.34
C TYR A 89 14.23 -12.79 -22.96
N PRO A 90 14.15 -13.71 -23.93
CA PRO A 90 14.16 -15.13 -23.66
C PRO A 90 15.32 -15.62 -22.80
N GLY A 91 15.01 -16.10 -21.60
CA GLY A 91 15.98 -16.65 -20.65
C GLY A 91 16.34 -15.68 -19.52
N ASP A 92 16.07 -14.39 -19.67
CA ASP A 92 16.27 -13.39 -18.62
C ASP A 92 15.08 -13.40 -17.63
N PRO A 93 15.32 -13.22 -16.32
CA PRO A 93 14.24 -13.05 -15.37
C PRO A 93 13.50 -11.72 -15.62
N LEU A 94 12.19 -11.72 -15.38
CA LEU A 94 11.42 -10.50 -15.23
C LEU A 94 11.64 -9.95 -13.82
N ILE A 95 12.06 -8.69 -13.74
CA ILE A 95 12.15 -7.96 -12.46
C ILE A 95 10.94 -7.04 -12.38
N LEU A 96 10.04 -7.36 -11.45
CA LEU A 96 8.88 -6.56 -11.10
C LEU A 96 9.28 -5.53 -10.05
N ASP A 97 8.71 -4.34 -10.17
CA ASP A 97 8.94 -3.19 -9.32
C ASP A 97 7.57 -2.61 -8.94
N ALA A 98 7.25 -2.62 -7.65
CA ALA A 98 6.07 -1.97 -7.09
C ALA A 98 6.46 -0.85 -6.12
N SER A 99 7.71 -0.37 -6.18
CA SER A 99 8.29 0.50 -5.14
C SER A 99 7.71 1.91 -5.10
N ASP A 100 6.98 2.33 -6.13
CA ASP A 100 6.23 3.58 -6.16
C ASP A 100 4.78 3.42 -5.65
N SER A 101 4.37 2.21 -5.22
CA SER A 101 3.12 2.01 -4.49
C SER A 101 3.19 2.69 -3.13
N THR A 102 2.10 3.32 -2.70
CA THR A 102 2.09 4.11 -1.46
C THR A 102 0.84 3.90 -0.64
N ASP A 103 0.96 4.04 0.67
CA ASP A 103 -0.15 4.19 1.58
C ASP A 103 0.16 5.33 2.55
N VAL A 104 -0.83 6.17 2.82
CA VAL A 104 -0.67 7.39 3.64
C VAL A 104 -0.92 7.12 5.12
N ASN A 105 -1.66 6.06 5.43
CA ASN A 105 -2.16 5.75 6.77
C ASN A 105 -1.50 4.50 7.36
N ASP A 106 -1.12 3.54 6.53
CA ASP A 106 -0.66 2.22 6.94
C ASP A 106 0.58 1.75 6.17
N ASP A 107 1.18 0.65 6.61
CA ASP A 107 2.30 0.02 5.91
C ASP A 107 1.75 -0.97 4.87
N ILE A 108 2.30 -0.96 3.64
CA ILE A 108 2.02 -2.01 2.65
C ILE A 108 2.71 -3.31 3.07
N VAL A 109 1.93 -4.39 3.18
CA VAL A 109 2.41 -5.70 3.66
C VAL A 109 2.40 -6.80 2.59
N SER A 110 1.69 -6.61 1.49
CA SER A 110 1.63 -7.58 0.38
C SER A 110 1.70 -6.91 -0.98
N TYR A 111 2.41 -7.57 -1.90
CA TYR A 111 2.44 -7.27 -3.33
C TYR A 111 2.22 -8.57 -4.08
N GLU A 112 1.09 -8.69 -4.74
CA GLU A 112 0.68 -9.87 -5.49
C GLU A 112 0.58 -9.52 -6.98
N TRP A 113 1.10 -10.39 -7.85
CA TRP A 113 1.07 -10.16 -9.30
C TRP A 113 0.33 -11.27 -10.04
N ASP A 114 -0.56 -10.84 -10.93
CA ASP A 114 -1.19 -11.62 -11.98
C ASP A 114 -0.45 -11.28 -13.28
N LEU A 115 0.29 -12.25 -13.80
CA LEU A 115 1.25 -12.07 -14.89
C LEU A 115 0.66 -12.36 -16.27
N ASN A 116 -0.57 -12.87 -16.35
CA ASN A 116 -1.24 -13.22 -17.60
C ASN A 116 -2.67 -12.67 -17.72
N ASP A 117 -3.09 -11.85 -16.76
CA ASP A 117 -4.41 -11.23 -16.61
C ASP A 117 -5.57 -12.24 -16.64
N ASP A 118 -5.38 -13.42 -16.03
CA ASP A 118 -6.43 -14.45 -15.93
C ASP A 118 -7.28 -14.35 -14.64
N GLY A 119 -6.91 -13.43 -13.74
CA GLY A 119 -7.55 -13.20 -12.45
C GLY A 119 -6.98 -14.04 -11.31
N VAL A 120 -5.96 -14.86 -11.57
CA VAL A 120 -5.18 -15.57 -10.55
C VAL A 120 -3.85 -14.85 -10.36
N PHE A 121 -3.49 -14.60 -9.09
CA PHE A 121 -2.20 -14.00 -8.76
C PHE A 121 -1.17 -15.11 -8.54
N GLU A 122 -0.15 -15.18 -9.41
CA GLU A 122 0.89 -16.24 -9.35
C GLU A 122 1.97 -15.99 -8.31
N THR A 123 2.14 -14.75 -7.88
CA THR A 123 3.22 -14.37 -6.98
C THR A 123 2.68 -13.69 -5.75
N ASP A 124 3.25 -14.01 -4.59
CA ASP A 124 3.15 -13.24 -3.35
C ASP A 124 4.59 -12.85 -2.98
N ALA A 125 4.92 -11.57 -3.13
CA ALA A 125 6.25 -11.07 -2.80
C ALA A 125 6.43 -10.77 -1.29
N SER A 126 5.44 -11.08 -0.45
CA SER A 126 5.44 -11.00 1.01
C SER A 126 6.03 -9.70 1.56
N GLY A 127 5.55 -8.57 1.02
CA GLY A 127 5.96 -7.22 1.40
C GLY A 127 7.23 -6.71 0.71
N ASN A 128 7.85 -7.48 -0.19
CA ASN A 128 8.94 -6.99 -1.01
C ASN A 128 8.43 -6.36 -2.31
N ALA A 129 8.63 -5.06 -2.47
CA ALA A 129 8.24 -4.32 -3.67
C ALA A 129 9.04 -4.75 -4.93
N PHE A 130 10.19 -5.40 -4.77
CA PHE A 130 10.98 -5.95 -5.87
C PHE A 130 10.88 -7.47 -5.92
N PHE A 131 10.40 -8.02 -7.03
CA PHE A 131 10.23 -9.46 -7.19
C PHE A 131 10.82 -9.96 -8.52
N SER A 132 11.58 -11.05 -8.46
CA SER A 132 12.22 -11.65 -9.63
C SER A 132 11.47 -12.91 -10.06
N VAL A 133 10.85 -12.88 -11.23
CA VAL A 133 10.15 -14.01 -11.83
C VAL A 133 11.06 -14.69 -12.86
N PRO A 134 11.38 -15.99 -12.71
CA PRO A 134 12.15 -16.72 -13.72
C PRO A 134 11.43 -16.76 -15.07
N TYR A 135 12.17 -16.64 -16.17
CA TYR A 135 11.61 -16.75 -17.53
C TYR A 135 10.78 -18.02 -17.75
N ALA A 136 11.21 -19.15 -17.15
CA ALA A 136 10.49 -20.42 -17.25
C ALA A 136 9.05 -20.33 -16.71
N SER A 137 8.82 -19.53 -15.65
CA SER A 137 7.47 -19.29 -15.11
C SER A 137 6.61 -18.54 -16.12
N LEU A 138 7.15 -17.52 -16.79
CA LEU A 138 6.43 -16.78 -17.84
C LEU A 138 5.98 -17.72 -18.97
N THR A 139 6.86 -18.61 -19.42
CA THR A 139 6.51 -19.58 -20.47
C THR A 139 5.49 -20.62 -20.01
N ALA A 140 5.49 -20.98 -18.73
CA ALA A 140 4.51 -21.91 -18.16
C ALA A 140 3.10 -21.31 -18.12
N LEU A 141 3.00 -19.97 -18.04
CA LEU A 141 1.76 -19.21 -18.13
C LEU A 141 1.30 -18.96 -19.57
N GLY A 142 2.06 -19.44 -20.57
CA GLY A 142 1.73 -19.29 -21.99
C GLY A 142 2.16 -17.98 -22.61
N LEU A 143 2.88 -17.12 -21.88
CA LEU A 143 3.44 -15.88 -22.40
C LEU A 143 4.53 -16.18 -23.43
N SER A 144 4.54 -15.45 -24.54
CA SER A 144 5.37 -15.79 -25.69
C SER A 144 6.00 -14.59 -26.39
N VAL A 145 7.14 -14.84 -27.05
CA VAL A 145 7.90 -13.82 -27.78
C VAL A 145 7.04 -13.15 -28.85
N GLY A 146 7.06 -11.83 -28.87
CA GLY A 146 6.34 -11.01 -29.84
C GLY A 146 4.91 -10.64 -29.42
N HIS A 147 4.45 -11.15 -28.28
CA HIS A 147 3.19 -10.74 -27.67
C HIS A 147 3.38 -9.63 -26.64
N MET A 148 2.33 -8.84 -26.44
CA MET A 148 2.23 -7.82 -25.39
C MET A 148 1.06 -8.24 -24.52
N ASP A 149 1.37 -8.60 -23.28
CA ASP A 149 0.45 -9.16 -22.31
C ASP A 149 0.15 -8.09 -21.25
N ASP A 150 -1.11 -8.01 -20.81
CA ASP A 150 -1.47 -7.20 -19.67
C ASP A 150 -1.08 -7.95 -18.38
N ILE A 151 -0.65 -7.21 -17.36
CA ILE A 151 -0.35 -7.74 -16.03
C ILE A 151 -1.03 -6.86 -14.99
N ARG A 152 -1.36 -7.43 -13.82
CA ARG A 152 -2.00 -6.71 -12.72
C ARG A 152 -1.22 -6.89 -11.43
N LEU A 153 -1.07 -5.81 -10.69
CA LEU A 153 -0.58 -5.78 -9.32
C LEU A 153 -1.78 -5.62 -8.37
N LEU A 154 -1.77 -6.36 -7.26
CA LEU A 154 -2.63 -6.17 -6.10
C LEU A 154 -1.74 -5.82 -4.91
N VAL A 155 -1.99 -4.67 -4.30
CA VAL A 155 -1.32 -4.19 -3.10
C VAL A 155 -2.27 -4.36 -1.92
N THR A 156 -1.76 -4.83 -0.78
CA THR A 156 -2.52 -4.91 0.48
C THR A 156 -1.77 -4.24 1.62
N ASP A 157 -2.46 -3.41 2.40
CA ASP A 157 -1.93 -2.75 3.59
C ASP A 157 -2.02 -3.62 4.87
N SER A 158 -1.51 -3.11 5.99
CA SER A 158 -1.48 -3.81 7.28
C SER A 158 -2.85 -4.03 7.92
N VAL A 159 -3.90 -3.36 7.47
CA VAL A 159 -5.26 -3.51 8.01
C VAL A 159 -6.21 -4.24 7.05
N GLY A 160 -5.72 -4.58 5.85
CA GLY A 160 -6.37 -5.38 4.85
C GLY A 160 -7.11 -4.59 3.77
N PHE A 161 -6.93 -3.27 3.63
CA PHE A 161 -7.39 -2.61 2.40
C PHE A 161 -6.45 -2.92 1.24
N GLN A 162 -7.02 -2.82 0.05
CA GLN A 162 -6.40 -3.26 -1.18
C GLN A 162 -6.64 -2.28 -2.31
N ASP A 163 -5.68 -2.22 -3.22
CA ASP A 163 -5.80 -1.54 -4.50
C ASP A 163 -5.07 -2.30 -5.59
N THR A 164 -5.45 -2.06 -6.85
CA THR A 164 -4.85 -2.71 -8.01
C THR A 164 -4.43 -1.72 -9.07
N ASP A 165 -3.30 -1.99 -9.70
CA ASP A 165 -2.86 -1.28 -10.90
C ASP A 165 -2.51 -2.27 -12.02
N SER A 166 -2.55 -1.81 -13.27
CA SER A 166 -2.28 -2.64 -14.44
C SER A 166 -1.15 -2.06 -15.27
N GLY A 167 -0.25 -2.96 -15.68
CA GLY A 167 0.87 -2.66 -16.57
C GLY A 167 0.86 -3.61 -17.76
N THR A 168 1.89 -3.50 -18.59
CA THR A 168 2.04 -4.40 -19.75
C THR A 168 3.43 -5.02 -19.76
N LEU A 169 3.51 -6.29 -20.13
CA LEU A 169 4.73 -7.06 -20.31
C LEU A 169 4.91 -7.42 -21.79
N ARG A 170 6.11 -7.17 -22.32
CA ARG A 170 6.46 -7.61 -23.67
C ARG A 170 7.70 -8.50 -23.67
N ILE A 171 7.55 -9.73 -24.18
CA ILE A 171 8.70 -10.60 -24.44
C ILE A 171 9.22 -10.33 -25.85
N VAL A 172 10.45 -9.82 -25.97
CA VAL A 172 11.06 -9.44 -27.26
C VAL A 172 12.16 -10.43 -27.67
N PRO A 173 12.35 -10.71 -28.96
CA PRO A 173 13.44 -11.58 -29.40
C PRO A 173 14.80 -10.96 -29.06
N GLU A 174 15.75 -11.81 -28.70
CA GLU A 174 17.15 -11.41 -28.52
C GLU A 174 17.67 -10.64 -29.74
N PRO A 175 18.39 -9.51 -29.56
CA PRO A 175 19.00 -8.80 -30.67
C PRO A 175 19.96 -9.75 -31.40
N THR A 176 19.67 -10.02 -32.68
CA THR A 176 20.50 -10.94 -33.47
C THR A 176 21.89 -10.33 -33.69
N THR A 177 22.93 -10.93 -33.14
CA THR A 177 24.32 -10.48 -33.33
C THR A 177 24.85 -10.86 -34.72
N LEU A 178 24.31 -10.25 -35.78
CA LEU A 178 24.76 -10.48 -37.17
C LEU A 178 26.14 -9.87 -37.49
N ALA A 179 26.85 -9.30 -36.51
CA ALA A 179 28.01 -8.43 -36.75
C ALA A 179 29.40 -9.11 -36.76
N LEU A 180 29.54 -10.43 -36.53
CA LEU A 180 30.89 -11.06 -36.49
C LEU A 180 31.23 -11.97 -37.68
N LEU A 181 30.29 -12.27 -38.60
CA LEU A 181 30.58 -13.13 -39.76
C LEU A 181 30.89 -12.38 -41.07
N LEU A 182 30.97 -11.03 -41.03
CA LEU A 182 31.49 -10.24 -42.15
C LEU A 182 32.95 -9.79 -41.95
N GLY A 183 33.54 -9.99 -40.76
CA GLY A 183 34.94 -9.68 -40.47
C GLY A 183 35.93 -10.84 -40.65
N ALA A 184 35.47 -12.09 -40.52
CA ALA A 184 36.34 -13.27 -40.60
C ALA A 184 36.44 -13.89 -42.02
N GLY A 185 35.53 -13.55 -42.93
CA GLY A 185 35.51 -14.10 -44.30
C GLY A 185 36.51 -13.46 -45.27
N ALA A 186 37.01 -12.25 -45.00
CA ALA A 186 37.94 -11.55 -45.90
C ALA A 186 39.41 -11.97 -45.71
N ALA A 187 39.77 -12.61 -44.58
CA ALA A 187 41.16 -12.99 -44.29
C ALA A 187 41.58 -14.36 -44.89
N LEU A 188 40.64 -15.17 -45.40
CA LEU A 188 40.94 -16.51 -45.93
C LEU A 188 41.02 -16.60 -47.47
N LEU A 189 40.81 -15.49 -48.20
CA LEU A 189 40.93 -15.48 -49.67
C LEU A 189 42.20 -14.79 -50.22
N THR A 190 43.13 -14.32 -49.38
CA THR A 190 44.40 -13.72 -49.85
C THR A 190 45.60 -14.67 -49.84
N ARG A 191 45.49 -15.89 -49.30
CA ARG A 191 46.62 -16.84 -49.20
C ARG A 191 46.72 -17.90 -50.30
N ARG A 192 45.90 -17.87 -51.35
CA ARG A 192 45.94 -18.88 -52.44
C ARG A 192 46.35 -18.37 -53.83
N LYS A 193 47.18 -17.32 -53.91
CA LYS A 193 47.80 -16.90 -55.20
C LYS A 193 49.29 -16.55 -55.13
N ARG A 194 50.07 -17.27 -54.31
CA ARG A 194 51.54 -17.16 -54.29
C ARG A 194 52.26 -18.49 -54.00
N ARG A 195 52.15 -19.44 -54.94
CA ARG A 195 53.15 -20.47 -55.32
C ARG A 195 52.87 -20.67 -56.82
N GLY A 196 53.77 -20.29 -57.72
CA GLY A 196 55.12 -20.82 -57.88
C GLY A 196 55.01 -21.83 -59.01
#